data_AF-A0A818W2F3-F1
#
_entry.id   AF-A0A818W2F3-F1
#
_cell.length_a   1.000
_cell.length_b   1.000
_cell.length_c   1.000
_cell.angle_alpha   90.00
_cell.angle_beta   90.00
_cell.angle_gamma   90.00
#
_symmetry.space_group_name_H-M   'P 1'
#
loop_
_entity.id
_entity.type
_entity.pdbx_description
1 polymer ?
#
loop_
_entity_poly.entity_id
_entity_poly.type
_entity_poly.pdbx_seq_one_letter_code
_entity_poly.pdbx_strand_id
1 'polypeptide(L)'
;MLLQPNDRLIDNDYSQVTTAGTCNLVTDQSQEVSEMLKILAGAIITLNKDQERLIIESLHIQATLPKLTEEISKFKLSIEESNAFLEGVKHNQDILYQDLASMQEKIDDLRYVSYDGTLVWKITNFNEKMRDAQSERQTSIYSPPFYSSPTGYKMRARLYLNGDGNARRTHMSLFFVLMRSSSDPILKFPFNYKVTYCLYDQTSAQQHIMDSFRPDIRSSSFQRPRSDMNIASGIPKFFPLEIIQQEGNPYVRDDTMFIKIMVDFGDIQKTLLPYALSLNPGLPTHVQQVMIKQETERRSQQRFGESSQIPSQ
;
A
#
# COMPACT_ATOMS: atom_id res chain seq x y z
N MET A 1 -61.97 65.74 -34.46
CA MET A 1 -63.43 65.48 -34.54
C MET A 1 -63.89 65.21 -33.11
N LEU A 2 -64.45 66.19 -32.38
CA LEU A 2 -65.86 66.66 -32.41
C LEU A 2 -66.82 65.47 -32.16
N LEU A 3 -67.70 65.41 -31.15
CA LEU A 3 -68.40 66.40 -30.30
C LEU A 3 -68.99 65.72 -29.04
N GLN A 4 -69.20 66.49 -27.95
CA GLN A 4 -70.22 66.28 -26.89
C GLN A 4 -71.46 67.19 -27.20
N PRO A 5 -72.50 67.34 -26.32
CA PRO A 5 -73.44 66.42 -25.64
C PRO A 5 -74.93 66.86 -25.82
N ASN A 6 -75.92 66.21 -25.18
CA ASN A 6 -77.12 66.91 -24.64
C ASN A 6 -78.01 66.07 -23.71
N ASP A 7 -78.51 66.74 -22.66
CA ASP A 7 -79.46 66.31 -21.62
C ASP A 7 -80.89 66.07 -22.13
N ARG A 8 -81.71 65.29 -21.38
CA ARG A 8 -82.94 65.77 -20.72
C ARG A 8 -83.75 64.69 -20.00
N LEU A 9 -84.29 65.11 -18.85
CA LEU A 9 -85.29 64.48 -17.98
C LEU A 9 -86.65 64.26 -18.67
N ILE A 10 -87.35 63.19 -18.30
CA ILE A 10 -88.83 63.14 -18.16
C ILE A 10 -89.17 62.25 -16.95
N ASP A 11 -90.00 62.79 -16.06
CA ASP A 11 -90.59 62.16 -14.88
C ASP A 11 -92.12 62.19 -15.03
N ASN A 12 -92.82 61.22 -14.41
CA ASN A 12 -94.28 61.14 -14.14
C ASN A 12 -95.23 60.89 -15.34
N ASP A 13 -96.36 60.15 -15.27
CA ASP A 13 -97.26 59.84 -14.16
C ASP A 13 -98.18 58.61 -14.47
N TYR A 14 -98.64 57.96 -13.40
CA TYR A 14 -99.88 57.17 -13.20
C TYR A 14 -100.52 56.34 -14.33
N SER A 15 -100.67 55.04 -14.08
CA SER A 15 -101.98 54.49 -13.64
C SER A 15 -101.84 53.08 -13.06
N GLN A 16 -102.30 52.94 -11.81
CA GLN A 16 -102.53 51.66 -11.12
C GLN A 16 -103.88 51.08 -11.56
N VAL A 17 -103.95 49.75 -11.76
CA VAL A 17 -105.14 48.97 -11.38
C VAL A 17 -104.68 47.70 -10.67
N THR A 18 -105.13 47.60 -9.43
CA THR A 18 -104.82 46.63 -8.40
C THR A 18 -105.57 45.30 -8.61
N THR A 19 -104.88 44.17 -8.49
CA THR A 19 -105.47 42.88 -8.10
C THR A 19 -104.64 42.31 -6.96
N ALA A 20 -104.99 42.71 -5.73
CA ALA A 20 -104.37 42.25 -4.49
C ALA A 20 -105.18 41.07 -3.94
N GLY A 21 -104.54 39.91 -3.76
CA GLY A 21 -105.16 38.75 -3.11
C GLY A 21 -104.29 37.50 -3.10
N THR A 22 -103.43 37.32 -4.10
CA THR A 22 -102.53 36.15 -4.23
C THR A 22 -101.05 36.50 -4.08
N CYS A 23 -100.72 37.79 -3.93
CA CYS A 23 -99.34 38.28 -4.04
C CYS A 23 -98.48 38.03 -2.78
N ASN A 24 -99.06 37.95 -1.58
CA ASN A 24 -98.25 38.03 -0.34
C ASN A 24 -97.50 36.73 0.06
N LEU A 25 -97.99 35.53 -0.30
CA LEU A 25 -97.23 34.28 -0.11
C LEU A 25 -96.19 34.06 -1.22
N VAL A 26 -96.51 34.52 -2.43
CA VAL A 26 -95.63 34.44 -3.60
C VAL A 26 -94.47 35.41 -3.44
N THR A 27 -94.68 36.57 -2.82
CA THR A 27 -93.59 37.52 -2.51
C THR A 27 -92.63 36.99 -1.46
N ASP A 28 -93.11 36.30 -0.41
CA ASP A 28 -92.25 35.78 0.68
C ASP A 28 -91.33 34.64 0.21
N GLN A 29 -91.88 33.67 -0.55
CA GLN A 29 -91.09 32.62 -1.21
C GLN A 29 -90.14 33.17 -2.27
N SER A 30 -90.56 34.20 -3.01
CA SER A 30 -89.71 34.88 -4.00
C SER A 30 -88.55 35.65 -3.32
N GLN A 31 -88.78 36.15 -2.11
CA GLN A 31 -87.77 36.86 -1.31
C GLN A 31 -86.73 35.90 -0.74
N GLU A 32 -87.14 34.74 -0.21
CA GLU A 32 -86.22 33.66 0.22
C GLU A 32 -85.37 33.13 -0.95
N VAL A 33 -85.98 32.91 -2.11
CA VAL A 33 -85.27 32.49 -3.34
C VAL A 33 -84.29 33.56 -3.80
N SER A 34 -84.65 34.84 -3.68
CA SER A 34 -83.75 35.97 -3.97
C SER A 34 -82.55 36.03 -3.02
N GLU A 35 -82.77 35.79 -1.73
CA GLU A 35 -81.72 35.71 -0.70
C GLU A 35 -80.75 34.56 -1.01
N MET A 36 -81.29 33.39 -1.33
CA MET A 36 -80.54 32.19 -1.69
C MET A 36 -79.73 32.39 -3.00
N LEU A 37 -80.31 33.08 -3.99
CA LEU A 37 -79.62 33.50 -5.22
C LEU A 37 -78.47 34.48 -4.95
N LYS A 38 -78.64 35.42 -4.02
CA LYS A 38 -77.56 36.34 -3.62
C LYS A 38 -76.42 35.60 -2.92
N ILE A 39 -76.73 34.64 -2.05
CA ILE A 39 -75.73 33.79 -1.38
C ILE A 39 -74.98 32.94 -2.41
N LEU A 40 -75.70 32.29 -3.33
CA LEU A 40 -75.11 31.50 -4.42
C LEU A 40 -74.24 32.35 -5.35
N ALA A 41 -74.71 33.54 -5.73
CA ALA A 41 -73.92 34.49 -6.52
C ALA A 41 -72.64 34.91 -5.78
N GLY A 42 -72.73 35.16 -4.47
CA GLY A 42 -71.57 35.44 -3.62
C GLY A 42 -70.58 34.27 -3.55
N ALA A 43 -71.08 33.04 -3.39
CA ALA A 43 -70.26 31.83 -3.39
C ALA A 43 -69.54 31.63 -4.73
N ILE A 44 -70.22 31.87 -5.86
CA ILE A 44 -69.62 31.78 -7.20
C ILE A 44 -68.52 32.82 -7.38
N ILE A 45 -68.72 34.06 -6.93
CA ILE A 45 -67.69 35.11 -6.99
C ILE A 45 -66.46 34.71 -6.18
N THR A 46 -66.66 34.18 -4.97
CA THR A 46 -65.55 33.73 -4.11
C THR A 46 -64.80 32.55 -4.72
N LEU A 47 -65.51 31.56 -5.26
CA LEU A 47 -64.91 30.42 -5.96
C LEU A 47 -64.11 30.86 -7.19
N ASN A 48 -64.60 31.85 -7.94
CA ASN A 48 -63.90 32.34 -9.11
C ASN A 48 -62.61 33.09 -8.73
N LYS A 49 -62.64 33.87 -7.63
CA LYS A 49 -61.43 34.50 -7.06
C LYS A 49 -60.41 33.46 -6.58
N ASP A 50 -60.87 32.39 -5.93
CA ASP A 50 -60.00 31.30 -5.50
C ASP A 50 -59.41 30.53 -6.68
N GLN A 51 -60.19 30.31 -7.75
CA GLN A 51 -59.70 29.70 -8.99
C GLN A 51 -58.60 30.56 -9.63
N GLU A 52 -58.80 31.87 -9.74
CA GLU A 52 -57.76 32.79 -10.25
C GLU A 52 -56.50 32.76 -9.39
N ARG A 53 -56.65 32.74 -8.06
CA ARG A 53 -55.52 32.61 -7.13
C ARG A 53 -54.74 31.31 -7.35
N LEU A 54 -55.44 30.18 -7.48
CA LEU A 54 -54.82 28.87 -7.72
C LEU A 54 -54.10 28.80 -9.07
N ILE A 55 -54.64 29.45 -10.11
CA ILE A 55 -53.98 29.54 -11.42
C ILE A 55 -52.64 30.29 -11.29
N ILE A 56 -52.61 31.41 -10.55
CA ILE A 56 -51.39 32.17 -10.31
C ILE A 56 -50.36 31.33 -9.54
N GLU A 57 -50.78 30.62 -8.49
CA GLU A 57 -49.91 29.72 -7.72
C GLU A 57 -49.37 28.57 -8.59
N SER A 58 -50.22 27.95 -9.43
CA SER A 58 -49.80 26.91 -10.37
C SER A 58 -48.77 27.41 -11.37
N LEU A 59 -48.97 28.61 -11.94
CA LEU A 59 -48.02 29.24 -12.85
C LEU A 59 -46.68 29.53 -12.16
N HIS A 60 -46.73 29.99 -10.91
CA HIS A 60 -45.52 30.24 -10.11
C HIS A 60 -44.74 28.94 -9.83
N ILE A 61 -45.44 27.87 -9.44
CA ILE A 61 -44.85 26.54 -9.24
C ILE A 61 -44.23 26.02 -10.54
N GLN A 62 -44.93 26.16 -11.66
CA GLN A 62 -44.45 25.71 -12.97
C GLN A 62 -43.22 26.49 -13.45
N ALA A 63 -43.05 27.74 -13.01
CA ALA A 63 -41.86 28.55 -13.29
C ALA A 63 -40.67 28.26 -12.35
N THR A 64 -40.91 27.78 -11.13
CA THR A 64 -39.87 27.52 -10.11
C THR A 64 -39.31 26.11 -10.17
N LEU A 65 -40.15 25.11 -10.49
CA LEU A 65 -39.76 23.70 -10.70
C LEU A 65 -38.54 23.50 -11.62
N PRO A 66 -38.49 24.10 -12.83
CA PRO A 66 -37.35 23.91 -13.73
C PRO A 66 -36.06 24.52 -13.18
N LYS A 67 -36.14 25.65 -12.47
CA LYS A 67 -34.96 26.28 -11.83
C LYS A 67 -34.38 25.38 -10.75
N LEU A 68 -35.25 24.84 -9.89
CA LEU A 68 -34.83 23.91 -8.85
C LEU A 68 -34.27 22.60 -9.43
N THR A 69 -34.86 22.12 -10.54
CA THR A 69 -34.36 20.93 -11.25
C THR A 69 -32.96 21.17 -11.84
N GLU A 70 -32.71 22.37 -12.36
CA GLU A 70 -31.39 22.77 -12.86
C GLU A 70 -30.36 22.85 -11.71
N GLU A 71 -30.73 23.44 -10.57
CA GLU A 71 -29.87 23.48 -9.39
C GLU A 71 -29.55 22.07 -8.87
N ILE A 72 -30.55 21.20 -8.74
CA ILE A 72 -30.37 19.80 -8.36
C ILE A 72 -29.41 19.10 -9.34
N SER A 73 -29.54 19.36 -10.65
CA SER A 73 -28.67 18.77 -11.67
C SER A 73 -27.22 19.24 -11.51
N LYS A 74 -27.00 20.54 -11.24
CA LYS A 74 -25.68 21.11 -10.95
C LYS A 74 -25.07 20.50 -9.69
N PHE A 75 -25.84 20.40 -8.61
CA PHE A 75 -25.38 19.78 -7.36
C PHE A 75 -25.04 18.31 -7.55
N LYS A 76 -25.84 17.57 -8.34
CA LYS A 76 -25.57 16.17 -8.65
C LYS A 76 -24.23 15.99 -9.38
N LEU A 77 -23.98 16.79 -10.43
CA LEU A 77 -22.71 16.75 -11.15
C LEU A 77 -21.53 17.09 -10.24
N SER A 78 -21.68 18.12 -9.39
CA SER A 78 -20.64 18.51 -8.43
C SER A 78 -20.33 17.40 -7.41
N ILE A 79 -21.35 16.68 -6.95
CA ILE A 79 -21.18 15.52 -6.05
C ILE A 79 -20.46 14.38 -6.78
N GLU A 80 -20.82 14.09 -8.04
CA GLU A 80 -20.17 13.05 -8.84
C GLU A 80 -18.68 13.37 -9.07
N GLU A 81 -18.35 14.62 -9.42
CA GLU A 81 -16.98 15.09 -9.56
C GLU A 81 -16.20 14.99 -8.23
N SER A 82 -16.82 15.41 -7.13
CA SER A 82 -16.20 15.32 -5.79
C SER A 82 -15.95 13.88 -5.37
N ASN A 83 -16.87 12.95 -5.66
CA ASN A 83 -16.70 11.52 -5.39
C ASN A 83 -15.56 10.92 -6.21
N ALA A 84 -15.49 11.21 -7.51
CA ALA A 84 -14.39 10.75 -8.37
C ALA A 84 -13.03 11.27 -7.89
N PHE A 85 -12.97 12.53 -7.46
CA PHE A 85 -11.77 13.09 -6.85
C PHE A 85 -11.40 12.36 -5.55
N LEU A 86 -12.37 12.08 -4.68
CA LEU A 86 -12.17 11.37 -3.43
C LEU A 86 -11.66 9.94 -3.65
N GLU A 87 -12.15 9.24 -4.67
CA GLU A 87 -11.64 7.91 -5.06
C GLU A 87 -10.17 7.98 -5.50
N GLY A 88 -9.81 8.99 -6.31
CA GLY A 88 -8.41 9.24 -6.66
C GLY A 88 -7.52 9.48 -5.45
N VAL A 89 -7.99 10.27 -4.47
CA VAL A 89 -7.28 10.51 -3.22
C VAL A 89 -7.11 9.23 -2.40
N LYS A 90 -8.15 8.40 -2.28
CA LYS A 90 -8.08 7.11 -1.57
C LYS A 90 -7.07 6.17 -2.24
N HIS A 91 -7.10 6.06 -3.56
CA HIS A 91 -6.13 5.24 -4.29
C HIS A 91 -4.69 5.71 -4.05
N ASN A 92 -4.44 7.02 -4.10
CA ASN A 92 -3.13 7.58 -3.78
C ASN A 92 -2.72 7.29 -2.33
N GLN A 93 -3.66 7.34 -1.39
CA GLN A 93 -3.43 7.00 0.01
C GLN A 93 -3.02 5.53 0.17
N ASP A 94 -3.66 4.60 -0.54
CA ASP A 94 -3.31 3.17 -0.49
C ASP A 94 -1.90 2.91 -1.03
N ILE A 95 -1.52 3.57 -2.14
CA ILE A 95 -0.15 3.50 -2.68
C ILE A 95 0.85 4.01 -1.64
N LEU A 96 0.57 5.16 -1.01
CA LEU A 96 1.45 5.74 0.02
C LEU A 96 1.61 4.80 1.23
N TYR A 97 0.54 4.13 1.67
CA TYR A 97 0.64 3.13 2.73
C TYR A 97 1.50 1.93 2.34
N GLN A 98 1.38 1.46 1.09
CA GLN A 98 2.20 0.38 0.57
C GLN A 98 3.68 0.77 0.49
N ASP A 99 3.97 1.98 0.03
CA ASP A 99 5.33 2.52 -0.04
C ASP A 99 5.94 2.70 1.35
N LEU A 100 5.15 3.20 2.33
CA LEU A 100 5.57 3.31 3.72
C LEU A 100 5.90 1.94 4.32
N ALA A 101 5.08 0.93 4.08
CA ALA A 101 5.34 -0.44 4.53
C ALA A 101 6.64 -1.01 3.91
N SER A 102 6.84 -0.80 2.60
CA SER A 102 8.06 -1.20 1.89
C SER A 102 9.31 -0.48 2.41
N MET A 103 9.21 0.81 2.71
CA MET A 103 10.31 1.57 3.29
C MET A 103 10.62 1.11 4.72
N GLN A 104 9.59 0.84 5.52
CA GLN A 104 9.77 0.32 6.87
C GLN A 104 10.49 -1.03 6.85
N GLU A 105 10.11 -1.94 5.95
CA GLU A 105 10.80 -3.22 5.75
C GLU A 105 12.27 -2.99 5.37
N LYS A 106 12.57 -2.08 4.43
CA LYS A 106 13.95 -1.73 4.07
C LYS A 106 14.75 -1.16 5.25
N ILE A 107 14.12 -0.35 6.10
CA ILE A 107 14.78 0.21 7.29
C ILE A 107 15.07 -0.90 8.30
N ASP A 108 14.14 -1.82 8.50
CA ASP A 108 14.34 -2.96 9.38
C ASP A 108 15.43 -3.90 8.84
N ASP A 109 15.50 -4.11 7.53
CA ASP A 109 16.60 -4.83 6.87
C ASP A 109 17.97 -4.17 7.15
N LEU A 110 18.04 -2.83 7.13
CA LEU A 110 19.27 -2.08 7.41
C LEU A 110 19.79 -2.31 8.84
N ARG A 111 18.92 -2.63 9.80
CA ARG A 111 19.33 -2.92 11.19
C ARG A 111 20.16 -4.20 11.31
N TYR A 112 20.04 -5.12 10.36
CA TYR A 112 20.71 -6.42 10.37
C TYR A 112 21.81 -6.54 9.32
N VAL A 113 22.17 -5.43 8.65
CA VAL A 113 23.27 -5.41 7.68
C VAL A 113 24.60 -5.65 8.40
N SER A 114 25.36 -6.60 7.88
CA SER A 114 26.70 -6.91 8.34
C SER A 114 27.74 -6.61 7.26
N TYR A 115 28.99 -6.41 7.71
CA TYR A 115 30.14 -6.08 6.87
C TYR A 115 31.33 -7.00 7.15
N ASP A 116 31.05 -8.24 7.56
CA ASP A 116 32.07 -9.19 7.97
C ASP A 116 31.90 -10.57 7.30
N GLY A 117 31.09 -10.63 6.24
CA GLY A 117 30.80 -11.84 5.51
C GLY A 117 29.78 -12.75 6.17
N THR A 118 29.09 -12.32 7.23
CA THR A 118 28.15 -13.18 7.95
C THR A 118 26.76 -12.57 8.09
N LEU A 119 25.70 -13.31 7.80
CA LEU A 119 24.32 -12.86 8.00
C LEU A 119 23.61 -13.83 8.95
N VAL A 120 22.85 -13.32 9.92
CA VAL A 120 21.83 -14.10 10.63
C VAL A 120 20.47 -13.63 10.14
N TRP A 121 19.84 -14.46 9.32
CA TRP A 121 18.54 -14.16 8.74
C TRP A 121 17.43 -14.70 9.63
N LYS A 122 16.69 -13.78 10.24
CA LYS A 122 15.45 -14.08 10.97
C LYS A 122 14.28 -14.08 9.99
N ILE A 123 13.60 -15.21 9.88
CA ILE A 123 12.43 -15.41 9.02
C ILE A 123 11.21 -15.53 9.92
N THR A 124 10.46 -14.43 10.08
CA THR A 124 9.20 -14.39 10.82
C THR A 124 8.01 -14.78 9.93
N ASN A 125 6.82 -14.95 10.51
CA ASN A 125 5.60 -15.34 9.82
C ASN A 125 5.81 -16.58 8.95
N PHE A 126 6.53 -17.56 9.47
CA PHE A 126 6.97 -18.73 8.72
C PHE A 126 5.79 -19.49 8.11
N ASN A 127 4.73 -19.69 8.89
CA ASN A 127 3.55 -20.43 8.47
C ASN A 127 2.82 -19.75 7.30
N GLU A 128 2.74 -18.41 7.30
CA GLU A 128 2.19 -17.64 6.19
C GLU A 128 3.04 -17.81 4.92
N LYS A 129 4.35 -17.58 5.04
CA LYS A 129 5.28 -17.72 3.91
C LYS A 129 5.32 -19.16 3.36
N MET A 130 5.17 -20.16 4.22
CA MET A 130 5.08 -21.57 3.81
C MET A 130 3.79 -21.82 3.01
N ARG A 131 2.63 -21.32 3.46
CA ARG A 131 1.37 -21.43 2.70
C ARG A 131 1.45 -20.73 1.35
N ASP A 132 2.08 -19.57 1.29
CA ASP A 132 2.28 -18.84 0.03
C ASP A 132 3.21 -19.61 -0.93
N ALA A 133 4.23 -20.29 -0.40
CA ALA A 133 5.11 -21.15 -1.19
C ALA A 133 4.42 -22.45 -1.66
N GLN A 134 3.50 -22.99 -0.87
CA GLN A 134 2.71 -24.17 -1.22
C GLN A 134 1.62 -23.88 -2.25
N SER A 135 0.96 -22.73 -2.13
CA SER A 135 -0.05 -22.23 -3.08
C SER A 135 0.56 -21.59 -4.34
N GLU A 136 1.88 -21.48 -4.40
CA GLU A 136 2.63 -20.91 -5.52
C GLU A 136 2.39 -19.40 -5.73
N ARG A 137 1.73 -18.73 -4.78
CA ARG A 137 1.57 -17.28 -4.73
C ARG A 137 2.92 -16.58 -4.60
N GLN A 138 3.81 -17.11 -3.75
CA GLN A 138 5.18 -16.62 -3.60
C GLN A 138 6.12 -17.80 -3.36
N THR A 139 6.79 -18.24 -4.42
CA THR A 139 7.62 -19.47 -4.39
C THR A 139 8.95 -19.30 -3.67
N SER A 140 9.43 -18.06 -3.51
CA SER A 140 10.71 -17.77 -2.86
C SER A 140 10.70 -16.44 -2.11
N ILE A 141 11.52 -16.38 -1.08
CA ILE A 141 11.80 -15.17 -0.31
C ILE A 141 13.29 -14.87 -0.38
N TYR A 142 13.66 -13.62 -0.09
CA TYR A 142 15.05 -13.21 -0.08
C TYR A 142 15.45 -12.67 1.28
N SER A 143 16.73 -12.82 1.60
CA SER A 143 17.31 -12.21 2.78
C SER A 143 17.61 -10.72 2.55
N PRO A 144 17.76 -9.96 3.65
CA PRO A 144 18.46 -8.67 3.60
C PRO A 144 19.85 -8.84 2.96
N PRO A 145 20.39 -7.80 2.31
CA PRO A 145 21.75 -7.82 1.80
C PRO A 145 22.76 -7.77 2.95
N PHE A 146 23.89 -8.44 2.76
CA PHE A 146 25.04 -8.41 3.65
C PHE A 146 26.34 -8.30 2.85
N TYR A 147 27.42 -7.90 3.51
CA TYR A 147 28.65 -7.51 2.86
C TYR A 147 29.85 -8.23 3.43
N SER A 148 30.88 -8.43 2.60
CA SER A 148 32.17 -8.95 3.08
C SER A 148 32.97 -7.90 3.85
N SER A 149 32.78 -6.62 3.52
CA SER A 149 33.37 -5.44 4.15
C SER A 149 32.62 -4.18 3.67
N PRO A 150 32.82 -2.99 4.27
CA PRO A 150 32.18 -1.75 3.80
C PRO A 150 32.46 -1.42 2.32
N THR A 151 33.59 -1.86 1.78
CA THR A 151 33.99 -1.73 0.38
C THR A 151 34.08 -3.09 -0.33
N GLY A 152 33.29 -4.05 0.15
CA GLY A 152 33.38 -5.46 -0.23
C GLY A 152 32.30 -5.94 -1.19
N TYR A 153 32.21 -7.26 -1.34
CA TYR A 153 31.16 -7.92 -2.10
C TYR A 153 29.81 -7.68 -1.42
N LYS A 154 28.78 -7.36 -2.21
CA LYS A 154 27.38 -7.33 -1.77
C LYS A 154 26.71 -8.65 -2.09
N MET A 155 26.04 -9.24 -1.11
CA MET A 155 25.54 -10.61 -1.19
C MET A 155 24.17 -10.70 -0.53
N ARG A 156 23.37 -11.70 -0.89
CA ARG A 156 22.13 -12.08 -0.20
C ARG A 156 21.84 -13.56 -0.42
N ALA A 157 20.80 -14.07 0.23
CA ALA A 157 20.26 -15.40 -0.04
C ALA A 157 18.86 -15.35 -0.64
N ARG A 158 18.52 -16.45 -1.32
CA ARG A 158 17.18 -16.76 -1.81
C ARG A 158 16.77 -18.11 -1.26
N LEU A 159 15.63 -18.15 -0.57
CA LEU A 159 15.08 -19.35 0.06
C LEU A 159 13.78 -19.75 -0.62
N TYR A 160 13.68 -21.02 -0.97
CA TYR A 160 12.44 -21.66 -1.42
C TYR A 160 11.97 -22.58 -0.31
N LEU A 161 10.99 -22.10 0.46
CA LEU A 161 10.43 -22.84 1.60
C LEU A 161 9.82 -24.18 1.17
N ASN A 162 9.24 -24.25 -0.03
CA ASN A 162 8.65 -25.47 -0.59
C ASN A 162 9.52 -26.11 -1.69
N GLY A 163 10.82 -25.78 -1.71
CA GLY A 163 11.81 -26.32 -2.64
C GLY A 163 11.75 -25.75 -4.06
N ASP A 164 12.84 -25.96 -4.79
CA ASP A 164 13.02 -25.54 -6.19
C ASP A 164 13.49 -26.70 -7.07
N GLY A 165 13.14 -26.67 -8.36
CA GLY A 165 13.56 -27.66 -9.34
C GLY A 165 13.27 -29.11 -8.94
N ASN A 166 14.29 -29.96 -8.92
CA ASN A 166 14.19 -31.37 -8.55
C ASN A 166 14.01 -31.63 -7.04
N ALA A 167 14.06 -30.59 -6.21
CA ALA A 167 13.88 -30.64 -4.76
C ALA A 167 12.49 -30.12 -4.33
N ARG A 168 11.70 -29.61 -5.28
CA ARG A 168 10.37 -29.07 -5.05
C ARG A 168 9.48 -30.06 -4.27
N ARG A 169 8.78 -29.54 -3.26
CA ARG A 169 7.87 -30.28 -2.35
C ARG A 169 8.53 -31.40 -1.53
N THR A 170 9.85 -31.54 -1.57
CA THR A 170 10.57 -32.57 -0.78
C THR A 170 11.60 -31.96 0.17
N HIS A 171 12.27 -30.90 -0.25
CA HIS A 171 13.29 -30.20 0.54
C HIS A 171 13.07 -28.70 0.45
N MET A 172 13.51 -27.99 1.48
CA MET A 172 13.78 -26.57 1.42
C MET A 172 15.04 -26.35 0.59
N SER A 173 15.03 -25.37 -0.33
CA SER A 173 16.18 -25.04 -1.19
C SER A 173 16.73 -23.68 -0.82
N LEU A 174 18.04 -23.59 -0.62
CA LEU A 174 18.71 -22.36 -0.19
C LEU A 174 19.84 -22.00 -1.15
N PHE A 175 19.79 -20.78 -1.67
CA PHE A 175 20.71 -20.29 -2.69
C PHE A 175 21.38 -18.99 -2.26
N PHE A 176 22.63 -18.84 -2.67
CA PHE A 176 23.43 -17.63 -2.56
C PHE A 176 23.26 -16.77 -3.81
N VAL A 177 23.24 -15.46 -3.62
CA VAL A 177 23.12 -14.48 -4.69
C VAL A 177 24.22 -13.45 -4.51
N LEU A 178 25.08 -13.35 -5.52
CA LEU A 178 26.05 -12.26 -5.64
C LEU A 178 25.35 -11.05 -6.27
N MET A 179 25.46 -9.89 -5.63
CA MET A 179 24.83 -8.65 -6.06
C MET A 179 25.86 -7.64 -6.54
N ARG A 180 25.44 -6.73 -7.41
CA ARG A 180 26.26 -5.60 -7.85
C ARG A 180 26.54 -4.65 -6.69
N SER A 181 27.80 -4.25 -6.54
CA SER A 181 28.29 -3.28 -5.57
C SER A 181 29.03 -2.14 -6.27
N SER A 182 29.05 -0.95 -5.68
CA SER A 182 29.87 0.18 -6.16
C SER A 182 31.37 -0.14 -6.08
N SER A 183 31.76 -1.05 -5.19
CA SER A 183 33.14 -1.51 -5.01
C SER A 183 33.54 -2.66 -5.94
N ASP A 184 32.66 -3.19 -6.79
CA ASP A 184 33.01 -4.27 -7.73
C ASP A 184 34.26 -3.99 -8.60
N PRO A 185 34.57 -2.75 -9.05
CA PRO A 185 35.78 -2.49 -9.83
C PRO A 185 37.10 -2.81 -9.12
N ILE A 186 37.12 -2.79 -7.78
CA ILE A 186 38.34 -3.02 -6.98
C ILE A 186 38.41 -4.44 -6.39
N LEU A 187 37.39 -5.27 -6.63
CA LEU A 187 37.31 -6.63 -6.09
C LEU A 187 37.78 -7.67 -7.10
N LYS A 188 38.28 -8.79 -6.58
CA LYS A 188 38.69 -9.93 -7.39
C LYS A 188 37.47 -10.70 -7.91
N PHE A 189 37.45 -11.02 -9.19
CA PHE A 189 36.46 -11.92 -9.78
C PHE A 189 37.15 -13.02 -10.61
N PRO A 190 36.52 -14.20 -10.79
CA PRO A 190 35.22 -14.60 -10.22
C PRO A 190 35.25 -14.78 -8.70
N PHE A 191 34.10 -14.64 -8.06
CA PHE A 191 33.92 -14.88 -6.62
C PHE A 191 34.20 -16.36 -6.33
N ASN A 192 35.15 -16.63 -5.41
CA ASN A 192 35.64 -17.98 -5.13
C ASN A 192 35.88 -18.23 -3.64
N TYR A 193 34.94 -17.77 -2.81
CA TYR A 193 34.99 -17.97 -1.36
C TYR A 193 33.96 -19.02 -0.95
N LYS A 194 34.32 -19.91 -0.01
CA LYS A 194 33.41 -20.97 0.45
C LYS A 194 32.23 -20.33 1.17
N VAL A 195 31.02 -20.76 0.84
CA VAL A 195 29.79 -20.30 1.50
C VAL A 195 29.25 -21.44 2.36
N THR A 196 28.94 -21.13 3.61
CA THR A 196 28.39 -22.08 4.58
C THR A 196 27.06 -21.56 5.09
N TYR A 197 26.06 -22.44 5.10
CA TYR A 197 24.76 -22.22 5.70
C TYR A 197 24.67 -22.95 7.03
N CYS A 198 23.91 -22.39 7.95
CA CYS A 198 23.60 -22.97 9.24
C CYS A 198 22.13 -22.70 9.55
N LEU A 199 21.31 -23.76 9.59
CA LEU A 199 19.94 -23.70 10.07
C LEU A 199 19.96 -23.95 11.59
N TYR A 200 19.46 -22.99 12.36
CA TYR A 200 19.49 -23.05 13.81
C TYR A 200 18.41 -23.98 14.36
N ASP A 201 18.84 -24.99 15.10
CA ASP A 201 18.05 -25.63 16.15
C ASP A 201 17.86 -24.64 17.31
N GLN A 202 16.61 -24.35 17.64
CA GLN A 202 16.19 -23.37 18.65
C GLN A 202 15.87 -24.02 20.01
N THR A 203 16.20 -25.30 20.19
CA THR A 203 16.09 -26.02 21.46
C THR A 203 17.40 -25.96 22.23
N SER A 204 17.39 -26.44 23.48
CA SER A 204 18.61 -26.58 24.30
C SER A 204 19.61 -27.58 23.72
N ALA A 205 19.23 -28.42 22.75
CA ALA A 205 20.12 -29.38 22.12
C ALA A 205 21.10 -28.73 21.13
N GLN A 206 20.74 -27.57 20.55
CA GLN A 206 21.57 -26.81 19.61
C GLN A 206 22.16 -27.66 18.46
N GLN A 207 21.43 -28.65 17.96
CA GLN A 207 21.82 -29.48 16.82
C GLN A 207 21.55 -28.76 15.49
N HIS A 208 22.34 -27.72 15.25
CA HIS A 208 22.27 -26.93 14.03
C HIS A 208 22.66 -27.76 12.81
N ILE A 209 21.97 -27.53 11.70
CA ILE A 209 22.27 -28.18 10.43
C ILE A 209 23.17 -27.27 9.62
N MET A 210 24.34 -27.78 9.24
CA MET A 210 25.30 -27.04 8.44
C MET A 210 25.54 -27.73 7.11
N ASP A 211 25.55 -26.92 6.04
CA ASP A 211 25.95 -27.37 4.71
C ASP A 211 26.73 -26.25 4.02
N SER A 212 27.62 -26.59 3.10
CA SER A 212 28.50 -25.63 2.47
C SER A 212 28.82 -26.00 1.03
N PHE A 213 29.11 -24.99 0.23
CA PHE A 213 29.57 -25.19 -1.13
C PHE A 213 30.72 -24.24 -1.46
N ARG A 214 31.53 -24.64 -2.45
CA ARG A 214 32.52 -23.76 -3.08
C ARG A 214 31.98 -23.32 -4.45
N PRO A 215 31.97 -22.02 -4.76
CA PRO A 215 31.56 -21.50 -6.05
C PRO A 215 32.28 -22.18 -7.24
N ASP A 216 31.55 -22.56 -8.29
CA ASP A 216 32.17 -22.93 -9.58
C ASP A 216 32.54 -21.65 -10.33
N ILE A 217 33.84 -21.37 -10.42
CA ILE A 217 34.39 -20.17 -11.08
C ILE A 217 34.04 -20.06 -12.56
N ARG A 218 33.54 -21.12 -13.21
CA ARG A 218 33.07 -21.09 -14.60
C ARG A 218 31.60 -20.68 -14.71
N SER A 219 30.85 -20.75 -13.62
CA SER A 219 29.44 -20.36 -13.58
C SER A 219 29.29 -18.84 -13.70
N SER A 220 28.27 -18.41 -14.44
CA SER A 220 27.86 -17.00 -14.54
C SER A 220 27.42 -16.42 -13.19
N SER A 221 26.96 -17.27 -12.26
CA SER A 221 26.49 -16.90 -10.93
C SER A 221 27.54 -16.17 -10.08
N PHE A 222 28.82 -16.45 -10.34
CA PHE A 222 29.95 -15.94 -9.55
C PHE A 222 30.88 -15.02 -10.35
N GLN A 223 30.52 -14.68 -11.59
CA GLN A 223 31.22 -13.66 -12.35
C GLN A 223 30.91 -12.27 -11.80
N ARG A 224 31.70 -11.27 -12.21
CA ARG A 224 31.42 -9.87 -11.88
C ARG A 224 29.99 -9.50 -12.32
N PRO A 225 29.12 -9.03 -11.39
CA PRO A 225 27.74 -8.68 -11.72
C PRO A 225 27.64 -7.62 -12.80
N ARG A 226 26.74 -7.85 -13.77
CA ARG A 226 26.38 -6.89 -14.83
C ARG A 226 25.00 -6.27 -14.60
N SER A 227 24.11 -7.00 -13.92
CA SER A 227 22.81 -6.60 -13.41
C SER A 227 22.84 -6.48 -11.88
N ASP A 228 21.75 -6.03 -11.26
CA ASP A 228 21.65 -5.88 -9.80
C ASP A 228 21.94 -7.18 -9.03
N MET A 229 21.55 -8.32 -9.61
CA MET A 229 21.78 -9.66 -9.06
C MET A 229 22.25 -10.60 -10.16
N ASN A 230 23.17 -11.48 -9.81
CA ASN A 230 23.48 -12.67 -10.61
C ASN A 230 22.43 -13.76 -10.41
N ILE A 231 22.52 -14.81 -11.25
CA ILE A 231 21.74 -16.03 -11.07
C ILE A 231 22.09 -16.66 -9.71
N ALA A 232 21.06 -17.10 -8.98
CA ALA A 232 21.24 -17.72 -7.67
C ALA A 232 21.89 -19.11 -7.82
N SER A 233 22.79 -19.46 -6.90
CA SER A 233 23.49 -20.76 -6.89
C SER A 233 23.69 -21.23 -5.45
N GLY A 234 23.53 -22.52 -5.18
CA GLY A 234 23.50 -23.06 -3.82
C GLY A 234 23.01 -24.49 -3.79
N ILE A 235 22.19 -24.82 -2.79
CA ILE A 235 21.89 -26.21 -2.41
C ILE A 235 20.40 -26.48 -2.58
N PRO A 236 19.97 -27.16 -3.67
CA PRO A 236 18.56 -27.47 -3.90
C PRO A 236 17.95 -28.33 -2.79
N LYS A 237 18.68 -29.33 -2.30
CA LYS A 237 18.21 -30.24 -1.24
C LYS A 237 18.84 -29.88 0.11
N PHE A 238 18.67 -28.64 0.55
CA PHE A 238 19.33 -28.14 1.77
C PHE A 238 18.77 -28.78 3.04
N PHE A 239 17.44 -28.86 3.18
CA PHE A 239 16.84 -29.47 4.38
C PHE A 239 15.52 -30.19 4.07
N PRO A 240 15.28 -31.43 4.56
CA PRO A 240 14.04 -32.16 4.28
C PRO A 240 12.80 -31.47 4.82
N LEU A 241 11.75 -31.34 3.99
CA LEU A 241 10.49 -30.72 4.43
C LEU A 241 9.72 -31.57 5.44
N GLU A 242 9.87 -32.89 5.37
CA GLU A 242 9.23 -33.81 6.31
C GLU A 242 9.56 -33.45 7.76
N ILE A 243 10.80 -33.03 8.05
CA ILE A 243 11.23 -32.64 9.40
C ILE A 243 10.61 -31.28 9.80
N ILE A 244 10.51 -30.33 8.88
CA ILE A 244 9.87 -29.02 9.13
C ILE A 244 8.36 -29.17 9.36
N GLN A 245 7.73 -30.13 8.69
CA GLN A 245 6.28 -30.36 8.78
C GLN A 245 5.87 -31.09 10.06
N GLN A 246 6.82 -31.69 10.78
CA GLN A 246 6.56 -32.29 12.08
C GLN A 246 6.18 -31.22 13.12
N GLU A 247 5.15 -31.54 13.90
CA GLU A 247 4.74 -30.70 15.02
C GLU A 247 5.86 -30.64 16.07
N GLY A 248 6.16 -29.44 16.56
CA GLY A 248 7.23 -29.24 17.54
C GLY A 248 8.66 -29.37 16.98
N ASN A 249 8.85 -29.29 15.66
CA ASN A 249 10.19 -29.32 15.07
C ASN A 249 11.12 -28.25 15.71
N PRO A 250 12.41 -28.56 15.87
CA PRO A 250 13.34 -27.68 16.59
C PRO A 250 13.75 -26.43 15.81
N TYR A 251 13.51 -26.39 14.50
CA TYR A 251 14.01 -25.36 13.60
C TYR A 251 13.05 -24.18 13.41
N VAL A 252 11.75 -24.38 13.71
CA VAL A 252 10.70 -23.35 13.68
C VAL A 252 10.06 -23.25 15.06
N ARG A 253 10.25 -22.11 15.71
CA ARG A 253 9.68 -21.79 17.04
C ARG A 253 9.09 -20.39 16.99
N ASP A 254 7.95 -20.19 17.65
CA ASP A 254 7.24 -18.91 17.67
C ASP A 254 7.07 -18.30 16.27
N ASP A 255 6.63 -19.15 15.33
CA ASP A 255 6.45 -18.81 13.90
C ASP A 255 7.69 -18.20 13.23
N THR A 256 8.88 -18.56 13.73
CA THR A 256 10.15 -17.97 13.33
C THR A 256 11.22 -19.04 13.07
N MET A 257 11.98 -18.86 11.99
CA MET A 257 13.16 -19.65 11.63
C MET A 257 14.41 -18.75 11.57
N PHE A 258 15.58 -19.29 11.92
CA PHE A 258 16.85 -18.59 11.78
C PHE A 258 17.83 -19.35 10.88
N ILE A 259 18.36 -18.67 9.88
CA ILE A 259 19.40 -19.20 8.98
C ILE A 259 20.61 -18.27 9.05
N LYS A 260 21.78 -18.81 9.41
CA LYS A 260 23.05 -18.10 9.30
C LYS A 260 23.77 -18.45 8.02
N ILE A 261 24.36 -17.42 7.40
CA ILE A 261 25.17 -17.50 6.20
C ILE A 261 26.55 -16.99 6.56
N MET A 262 27.58 -17.70 6.14
CA MET A 262 28.97 -17.35 6.40
C MET A 262 29.78 -17.51 5.13
N VAL A 263 30.50 -16.46 4.75
CA VAL A 263 31.47 -16.50 3.66
C VAL A 263 32.86 -16.57 4.26
N ASP A 264 33.59 -17.61 3.87
CA ASP A 264 34.93 -17.90 4.34
C ASP A 264 35.97 -17.18 3.47
N PHE A 265 36.52 -16.10 4.03
CA PHE A 265 37.62 -15.32 3.45
C PHE A 265 39.00 -15.83 3.89
N GLY A 266 39.11 -17.09 4.34
CA GLY A 266 40.31 -17.68 4.90
C GLY A 266 40.60 -17.20 6.32
N ASP A 267 41.86 -17.33 6.75
CA ASP A 267 42.31 -16.96 8.11
C ASP A 267 42.44 -15.43 8.34
N ILE A 268 41.83 -14.62 7.47
CA ILE A 268 41.88 -13.16 7.57
C ILE A 268 40.92 -12.72 8.67
N GLN A 269 41.43 -12.00 9.66
CA GLN A 269 40.59 -11.40 10.70
C GLN A 269 39.53 -10.49 10.07
N LYS A 270 38.28 -10.57 10.53
CA LYS A 270 37.15 -9.79 9.98
C LYS A 270 37.42 -8.29 9.88
N THR A 271 38.14 -7.73 10.85
CA THR A 271 38.55 -6.30 10.90
C THR A 271 39.54 -5.90 9.80
N LEU A 272 40.22 -6.87 9.19
CA LEU A 272 41.19 -6.68 8.12
C LEU A 272 40.60 -6.96 6.74
N LEU A 273 39.37 -7.48 6.64
CA LEU A 273 38.71 -7.70 5.34
C LEU A 273 38.69 -6.46 4.44
N PRO A 274 38.43 -5.22 4.93
CA PRO A 274 38.52 -4.05 4.07
C PRO A 274 39.92 -3.86 3.44
N TYR A 275 40.97 -4.08 4.22
CA TYR A 275 42.36 -3.97 3.75
C TYR A 275 42.71 -5.11 2.80
N ALA A 276 42.48 -6.35 3.22
CA ALA A 276 42.85 -7.53 2.45
C ALA A 276 42.14 -7.61 1.09
N LEU A 277 40.86 -7.23 1.03
CA LEU A 277 40.10 -7.20 -0.22
C LEU A 277 40.51 -6.05 -1.15
N SER A 278 41.18 -5.02 -0.63
CA SER A 278 41.71 -3.88 -1.39
C SER A 278 43.12 -4.09 -1.92
N LEU A 279 43.81 -5.16 -1.49
CA LEU A 279 45.15 -5.46 -1.98
C LEU A 279 45.13 -5.73 -3.47
N ASN A 280 46.21 -5.30 -4.16
CA ASN A 280 46.34 -5.52 -5.60
C ASN A 280 46.27 -7.04 -5.89
N PRO A 281 45.25 -7.51 -6.62
CA PRO A 281 45.04 -8.93 -6.87
C PRO A 281 46.14 -9.56 -7.74
N GLY A 282 46.94 -8.75 -8.43
CA GLY A 282 48.10 -9.20 -9.22
C GLY A 282 49.36 -9.48 -8.40
N LEU A 283 49.38 -9.16 -7.11
CA LEU A 283 50.50 -9.51 -6.24
C LEU A 283 50.54 -11.03 -5.99
N PRO A 284 51.73 -11.65 -5.88
CA PRO A 284 51.84 -13.04 -5.46
C PRO A 284 51.17 -13.26 -4.10
N THR A 285 50.52 -14.43 -3.91
CA THR A 285 49.78 -14.74 -2.67
C THR A 285 50.62 -14.59 -1.40
N HIS A 286 51.89 -14.99 -1.45
CA HIS A 286 52.80 -14.84 -0.31
C HIS A 286 53.04 -13.36 0.06
N VAL A 287 53.12 -12.46 -0.93
CA VAL A 287 53.27 -11.01 -0.69
C VAL A 287 52.02 -10.45 -0.04
N GLN A 288 50.84 -10.83 -0.54
CA GLN A 288 49.57 -10.41 0.06
C GLN A 288 49.47 -10.87 1.52
N GLN A 289 49.85 -12.11 1.83
CA GLN A 289 49.87 -12.64 3.19
C GLN A 289 50.83 -11.87 4.11
N VAL A 290 52.03 -11.53 3.63
CA VAL A 290 52.99 -10.71 4.38
C VAL A 290 52.41 -9.32 4.68
N MET A 291 51.80 -8.67 3.70
CA MET A 291 51.15 -7.37 3.87
C MET A 291 50.01 -7.43 4.89
N ILE A 292 49.15 -8.45 4.82
CA ILE A 292 48.06 -8.65 5.79
C ILE A 292 48.62 -8.86 7.20
N LYS A 293 49.69 -9.64 7.34
CA LYS A 293 50.34 -9.88 8.64
C LYS A 293 50.93 -8.58 9.22
N GLN A 294 51.64 -7.80 8.41
CA GLN A 294 52.19 -6.50 8.84
C GLN A 294 51.08 -5.53 9.28
N GLU A 295 49.98 -5.46 8.54
CA GLU A 295 48.84 -4.62 8.92
C GLU A 295 48.17 -5.11 10.21
N THR A 296 48.11 -6.43 10.44
CA THR A 296 47.63 -7.04 11.68
C THR A 296 48.48 -6.59 12.88
N GLU A 297 49.80 -6.67 12.74
CA GLU A 297 50.77 -6.26 13.78
C GLU A 297 50.67 -4.76 14.06
N ARG A 298 50.62 -3.93 13.01
CA ARG A 298 50.49 -2.47 13.11
C ARG A 298 49.23 -2.06 13.87
N ARG A 299 48.07 -2.65 13.57
CA ARG A 299 46.80 -2.37 14.27
C ARG A 299 46.79 -2.88 15.70
N SER A 300 47.44 -4.01 15.95
CA SER A 300 47.58 -4.54 17.32
C SER A 300 48.40 -3.58 18.18
N GLN A 301 49.53 -3.10 17.68
CA GLN A 301 50.39 -2.13 18.39
C GLN A 301 49.67 -0.79 18.67
N GLN A 302 48.87 -0.29 17.72
CA GLN A 302 48.06 0.92 17.94
C GLN A 302 47.04 0.76 19.07
N ARG A 303 46.37 -0.40 19.18
CA ARG A 303 45.44 -0.67 20.28
C ARG A 303 46.12 -0.72 21.65
N PHE A 304 47.34 -1.26 21.73
CA PHE A 304 48.11 -1.27 22.98
C PHE A 304 48.63 0.12 23.39
N GLY A 305 48.89 1.01 22.41
CA GLY A 305 49.27 2.40 22.66
C GLY A 305 48.15 3.24 23.27
N GLU A 306 46.90 3.03 22.84
CA GLU A 306 45.72 3.76 23.36
C GLU A 306 45.32 3.32 24.78
N SER A 307 45.47 2.03 25.12
CA SER A 307 45.19 1.53 26.49
C SER A 307 46.16 2.02 27.56
N SER A 308 47.28 2.64 27.17
CA SER A 308 48.31 3.17 28.09
C SER A 308 48.11 4.65 28.43
N GLN A 309 47.04 5.28 27.94
CA GLN A 309 46.71 6.70 28.16
C GLN A 309 45.38 6.93 28.89
N ILE A 310 45.03 6.10 29.87
CA ILE A 310 43.98 6.46 30.84
C ILE A 310 44.66 7.16 32.02
N PRO A 311 44.51 8.48 32.22
CA PRO A 311 44.96 9.12 33.44
C PRO A 311 44.05 8.65 34.56
N SER A 312 44.64 8.03 35.57
CA SER A 312 44.00 7.82 36.87
C SER A 312 43.55 9.17 37.43
N GLN A 313 42.24 9.42 37.43
CA GLN A 313 41.60 10.37 38.33
C GLN A 313 41.20 9.64 39.61
#